data_AF-A0AAP4DLA7-F1
#
_entry.id   AF-A0AAP4DLA7-F1
#
_cell.length_a   1.000
_cell.length_b   1.000
_cell.length_c   1.000
_cell.angle_alpha   90.00
_cell.angle_beta   90.00
_cell.angle_gamma   90.00
#
_symmetry.space_group_name_H-M   'P 1'
#
loop_
_entity.id
_entity.type
_entity.pdbx_description
1 polymer ?
#
loop_
_entity_poly.entity_id
_entity_poly.type
_entity_poly.pdbx_seq_one_letter_code
_entity_poly.pdbx_strand_id
1 'polypeptide(L)'
;LAQNWGNIDYGIMELEQKAGESSVMAYAWDLETNTRQTKIFTVKHERKAKGKITKLDDPRDIYEMVANQGARRVRACILGVIPGDIVDAAVDMCQKTLISGYKEPLEDRLRSALSLFKKEFGVTKEMIQEYIGSNLDAFTEQDFLKIGRI
;
A
#
# COMPACT_ATOMS: atom_id res chain seq x y z
N LEU A 1 6.15 -9.63 -3.00
CA LEU A 1 5.69 -10.21 -4.29
C LEU A 1 6.88 -10.54 -5.19
N ALA A 2 7.63 -9.55 -5.71
CA ALA A 2 8.81 -9.81 -6.56
C ALA A 2 9.82 -10.82 -5.96
N GLN A 3 10.14 -10.68 -4.67
CA GLN A 3 11.02 -11.63 -3.96
C GLN A 3 10.54 -13.10 -4.05
N ASN A 4 9.23 -13.34 -4.07
CA ASN A 4 8.64 -14.69 -4.12
C ASN A 4 8.28 -15.12 -5.55
N TRP A 5 8.23 -14.19 -6.51
CA TRP A 5 8.04 -14.50 -7.93
C TRP A 5 9.27 -15.22 -8.48
N GLY A 6 10.46 -14.82 -8.04
CA GLY A 6 11.73 -15.37 -8.54
C GLY A 6 12.08 -14.83 -9.92
N ASN A 7 13.32 -15.05 -10.35
CA ASN A 7 13.83 -14.72 -11.69
C ASN A 7 13.49 -13.31 -12.21
N ILE A 8 13.42 -12.31 -11.32
CA ILE A 8 13.04 -10.94 -11.66
C ILE A 8 14.11 -9.96 -11.19
N ASP A 9 14.55 -9.07 -12.09
CA ASP A 9 15.36 -7.90 -11.76
C ASP A 9 14.48 -6.65 -11.72
N TYR A 10 14.65 -5.81 -10.71
CA TYR A 10 13.87 -4.59 -10.57
C TYR A 10 14.64 -3.55 -9.75
N GLY A 11 14.40 -2.28 -10.05
CA GLY A 11 15.14 -1.22 -9.37
C GLY A 11 14.78 0.18 -9.82
N ILE A 12 15.44 1.14 -9.15
CA ILE A 12 15.48 2.54 -9.54
C ILE A 12 16.88 2.89 -10.01
N MET A 13 16.97 3.74 -11.03
CA MET A 13 18.21 4.33 -11.49
C MET A 13 17.98 5.83 -11.66
N GLU A 14 18.77 6.66 -10.98
CA GLU A 14 18.83 8.08 -11.29
C GLU A 14 19.69 8.25 -12.54
N LEU A 15 19.07 8.74 -13.62
CA LEU A 15 19.72 8.90 -14.92
C LEU A 15 20.53 10.20 -14.97
N GLU A 16 19.98 11.25 -14.36
CA GLU A 16 20.56 12.57 -14.34
C GLU A 16 19.99 13.36 -13.15
N GLN A 17 20.83 14.14 -12.49
CA GLN A 17 20.42 15.08 -11.46
C GLN A 17 20.80 16.51 -11.88
N LYS A 18 19.82 17.40 -11.92
CA LYS A 18 19.97 18.82 -12.23
C LYS A 18 19.54 19.66 -11.03
N ALA A 19 19.86 20.95 -11.06
CA ALA A 19 19.40 21.89 -10.05
C ALA A 19 17.86 21.96 -10.04
N GLY A 20 17.23 21.42 -8.99
CA GLY A 20 15.79 21.46 -8.77
C GLY A 20 15.01 20.27 -9.32
N GLU A 21 15.63 19.31 -10.01
CA GLU A 21 14.97 18.09 -10.44
C GLU A 21 15.93 16.93 -10.75
N SER A 22 15.41 15.70 -10.65
CA SER A 22 16.10 14.47 -11.05
C SER A 22 15.31 13.72 -12.10
N SER A 23 15.99 13.25 -13.15
CA SER A 23 15.45 12.31 -14.11
C SER A 23 15.73 10.89 -13.63
N VAL A 24 14.69 10.08 -13.46
CA VAL A 24 14.75 8.78 -12.80
C VAL A 24 14.07 7.74 -13.67
N MET A 25 14.63 6.54 -13.69
CA MET A 25 14.04 5.36 -14.28
C MET A 25 13.67 4.36 -13.19
N ALA A 26 12.44 3.86 -13.22
CA ALA A 26 12.02 2.71 -12.45
C ALA A 26 11.75 1.55 -13.42
N TYR A 27 12.19 0.34 -13.08
CA TYR A 27 12.04 -0.81 -13.96
C TYR A 27 11.73 -2.09 -13.18
N ALA A 28 11.16 -3.05 -13.90
CA ALA A 28 11.06 -4.45 -13.51
C ALA A 28 11.19 -5.30 -14.78
N TRP A 29 11.90 -6.42 -14.68
CA TRP A 29 12.22 -7.31 -15.78
C TRP A 29 12.17 -8.75 -15.28
N ASP A 30 11.16 -9.49 -15.72
CA ASP A 30 11.11 -10.94 -15.56
C ASP A 30 12.08 -11.57 -16.57
N LEU A 31 13.13 -12.19 -16.05
CA LEU A 31 14.22 -12.79 -16.82
C LEU A 31 13.82 -14.15 -17.41
N GLU A 32 12.77 -14.78 -16.89
CA GLU A 32 12.29 -16.08 -17.36
C GLU A 32 11.43 -15.93 -18.62
N THR A 33 10.45 -15.01 -18.60
CA THR A 33 9.60 -14.72 -19.76
C THR A 33 10.16 -13.61 -20.66
N ASN A 34 11.22 -12.95 -20.22
CA ASN A 34 11.79 -11.74 -20.84
C ASN A 34 10.81 -10.54 -20.90
N THR A 35 9.78 -10.53 -20.05
CA THR A 35 8.81 -9.43 -19.96
C THR A 35 9.40 -8.27 -19.17
N ARG A 36 9.43 -7.07 -19.76
CA ARG A 36 10.03 -5.88 -19.13
C ARG A 36 9.08 -4.69 -19.11
N GLN A 37 9.01 -4.03 -17.96
CA GLN A 37 8.39 -2.71 -17.82
C GLN A 37 9.42 -1.67 -17.38
N THR A 38 9.32 -0.48 -17.94
CA THR A 38 10.20 0.64 -17.62
C THR A 38 9.41 1.94 -17.63
N LYS A 39 9.64 2.79 -16.63
CA LYS A 39 9.02 4.10 -16.48
C LYS A 39 10.10 5.13 -16.24
N ILE A 40 10.25 6.08 -17.15
CA ILE A 40 11.14 7.23 -17.01
C ILE A 40 10.28 8.43 -16.57
N PHE A 41 10.74 9.16 -15.56
CA PHE A 41 9.98 10.25 -14.97
C PHE A 41 10.91 11.27 -14.31
N THR A 42 10.42 12.50 -14.20
CA THR A 42 11.11 13.58 -13.51
C THR A 42 10.56 13.76 -12.11
N VAL A 43 11.45 13.90 -11.13
CA VAL A 43 11.13 14.24 -9.74
C VAL A 43 11.64 15.65 -9.48
N LYS A 44 10.71 16.58 -9.25
CA LYS A 44 11.08 17.93 -8.79
C LYS A 44 11.56 17.86 -7.34
N HIS A 45 12.60 18.63 -7.03
CA HIS A 45 13.15 18.79 -5.68
C HIS A 45 12.28 19.77 -4.88
N GLU A 46 11.03 19.41 -4.66
CA GLU A 46 10.07 20.23 -3.92
C GLU A 46 9.08 19.37 -3.14
N ARG A 47 8.64 19.88 -1.99
CA ARG A 47 7.60 19.28 -1.15
C ARG A 47 6.38 20.18 -1.15
N LYS A 48 5.22 19.62 -1.52
CA LYS A 48 3.92 20.29 -1.40
C LYS A 48 3.21 19.80 -0.15
N ALA A 49 2.90 20.73 0.76
CA ALA A 49 2.10 20.44 1.95
C ALA A 49 1.16 21.62 2.24
N LYS A 50 -0.10 21.32 2.55
CA LYS A 50 -1.12 22.34 2.89
C LYS A 50 -1.21 23.50 1.89
N GLY A 51 -1.11 23.19 0.59
CA GLY A 51 -1.16 24.19 -0.49
C GLY A 51 0.12 25.00 -0.72
N LYS A 52 1.13 24.90 0.16
CA LYS A 52 2.43 25.55 -0.01
C LYS A 52 3.45 24.60 -0.62
N ILE A 53 4.27 25.11 -1.53
CA ILE A 53 5.41 24.39 -2.12
C ILE A 53 6.69 24.92 -1.48
N THR A 54 7.52 24.02 -0.97
CA THR A 54 8.85 24.32 -0.44
C THR A 54 9.88 23.60 -1.27
N LYS A 55 10.88 24.31 -1.80
CA LYS A 55 11.99 23.70 -2.53
C LYS A 55 12.91 22.97 -1.54
N LEU A 56 13.45 21.85 -1.97
CA LEU A 56 14.44 21.08 -1.23
C LEU A 56 15.83 21.45 -1.77
N ASP A 57 16.72 21.81 -0.87
CA ASP A 57 18.11 22.17 -1.12
C ASP A 57 19.09 21.24 -0.40
N ASP A 58 18.67 20.66 0.72
CA ASP A 58 19.42 19.62 1.41
C ASP A 58 19.54 18.34 0.54
N PRO A 59 20.77 17.84 0.28
CA PRO A 59 20.99 16.66 -0.55
C PRO A 59 20.32 15.39 -0.03
N ARG A 60 20.19 15.23 1.30
CA ARG A 60 19.54 14.05 1.88
C ARG A 60 18.04 14.11 1.65
N ASP A 61 17.40 15.26 1.85
CA ASP A 61 15.98 15.45 1.56
C ASP A 61 15.66 15.19 0.08
N ILE A 62 16.54 15.63 -0.83
CA ILE A 62 16.43 15.35 -2.27
C ILE A 62 16.51 13.85 -2.54
N TYR A 63 17.52 13.17 -1.98
CA TYR A 63 17.69 11.73 -2.14
C TYR A 63 16.47 10.95 -1.62
N GLU A 64 15.98 11.26 -0.42
CA GLU A 64 14.82 10.60 0.17
C GLU A 64 13.54 10.86 -0.66
N MET A 65 13.37 12.06 -1.23
CA MET A 65 12.26 12.37 -2.13
C MET A 65 12.31 11.54 -3.42
N VAL A 66 13.48 11.49 -4.07
CA VAL A 66 13.70 10.73 -5.30
C VAL A 66 13.50 9.23 -5.06
N ALA A 67 14.09 8.68 -4.00
CA ALA A 67 13.93 7.29 -3.61
C ALA A 67 12.46 6.93 -3.35
N ASN A 68 11.72 7.78 -2.62
CA ASN A 68 10.30 7.56 -2.35
C ASN A 68 9.43 7.57 -3.62
N GLN A 69 9.68 8.52 -4.54
CA GLN A 69 8.96 8.59 -5.81
C GLN A 69 9.30 7.42 -6.74
N GLY A 70 10.55 6.98 -6.71
CA GLY A 70 11.03 5.81 -7.44
C GLY A 70 10.44 4.50 -6.92
N ALA A 71 10.45 4.28 -5.60
CA ALA A 71 9.90 3.08 -4.99
C ALA A 71 8.43 2.83 -5.37
N ARG A 72 7.61 3.89 -5.42
CA ARG A 72 6.21 3.80 -5.88
C ARG A 72 6.09 3.30 -7.32
N ARG A 73 6.97 3.78 -8.21
CA ARG A 73 6.95 3.42 -9.63
C ARG A 73 7.57 2.05 -9.88
N VAL A 74 8.59 1.64 -9.11
CA VAL A 74 9.08 0.25 -9.13
C VAL A 74 7.97 -0.71 -8.76
N ARG A 75 7.18 -0.40 -7.72
CA ARG A 75 6.01 -1.22 -7.39
C ARG A 75 5.04 -1.34 -8.56
N ALA A 76 4.79 -0.24 -9.27
CA ALA A 76 3.94 -0.27 -10.47
C ALA A 76 4.56 -1.10 -11.60
N CYS A 77 5.88 -1.06 -11.80
CA CYS A 77 6.58 -1.89 -12.78
C CYS A 77 6.49 -3.38 -12.41
N ILE A 78 6.71 -3.74 -11.14
CA ILE A 78 6.59 -5.12 -10.65
C ILE A 78 5.18 -5.66 -10.92
N LEU A 79 4.14 -4.89 -10.58
CA LEU A 79 2.75 -5.28 -10.83
C LEU A 79 2.39 -5.31 -12.32
N GLY A 80 3.14 -4.60 -13.17
CA GLY A 80 2.96 -4.63 -14.61
C GLY A 80 3.68 -5.79 -15.30
N VAL A 81 4.60 -6.48 -14.61
CA VAL A 81 5.32 -7.66 -15.10
C VAL A 81 4.67 -8.94 -14.58
N ILE A 82 4.26 -8.96 -13.31
CA ILE A 82 3.61 -10.14 -12.72
C ILE A 82 2.15 -10.20 -13.19
N PRO A 83 1.66 -11.36 -13.68
CA PRO A 83 0.26 -11.52 -14.09
C PRO A 83 -0.74 -11.14 -12.99
N GLY A 84 -1.81 -10.45 -13.37
CA GLY A 84 -2.79 -9.89 -12.42
C GLY A 84 -3.54 -10.96 -11.62
N ASP A 85 -3.83 -12.10 -12.23
CA ASP A 85 -4.46 -13.26 -11.59
C ASP A 85 -3.62 -13.82 -10.44
N ILE A 86 -2.29 -13.81 -10.56
CA ILE A 86 -1.38 -14.20 -9.48
C ILE A 86 -1.40 -13.17 -8.33
N VAL A 87 -1.44 -11.88 -8.66
CA VAL A 87 -1.55 -10.81 -7.67
C VAL A 87 -2.84 -10.96 -6.87
N ASP A 88 -3.95 -11.16 -7.56
CA ASP A 88 -5.28 -11.31 -6.96
C ASP A 88 -5.34 -12.58 -6.10
N ALA A 89 -4.85 -13.70 -6.61
CA ALA A 89 -4.76 -14.94 -5.83
C ALA A 89 -3.91 -14.77 -4.55
N ALA A 90 -2.80 -14.04 -4.62
CA ALA A 90 -1.98 -13.75 -3.45
C ALA A 90 -2.73 -12.88 -2.42
N VAL A 91 -3.46 -11.86 -2.87
CA VAL A 91 -4.28 -11.00 -2.00
C VAL A 91 -5.39 -11.82 -1.34
N ASP A 92 -6.09 -12.65 -2.10
CA ASP A 92 -7.15 -13.52 -1.61
C ASP A 92 -6.65 -14.51 -0.56
N MET A 93 -5.47 -15.09 -0.77
CA MET A 93 -4.86 -15.97 0.22
C MET A 93 -4.53 -15.24 1.52
N CYS A 94 -3.97 -14.03 1.45
CA CYS A 94 -3.76 -13.20 2.65
C CYS A 94 -5.07 -12.89 3.38
N GLN A 95 -6.15 -12.58 2.65
CA GLN A 95 -7.46 -12.34 3.24
C GLN A 95 -8.02 -13.59 3.91
N LYS A 96 -7.95 -14.75 3.26
CA LYS A 96 -8.36 -16.04 3.84
C LYS A 96 -7.60 -16.35 5.12
N THR A 97 -6.28 -16.10 5.17
CA THR A 97 -5.48 -16.27 6.39
C THR A 97 -5.94 -15.35 7.52
N LEU A 98 -6.25 -14.08 7.22
CA LEU A 98 -6.75 -13.15 8.22
C LEU A 98 -8.10 -13.60 8.81
N ILE A 99 -9.00 -14.12 7.97
CA ILE A 99 -10.31 -14.59 8.41
C ILE A 99 -10.20 -15.90 9.20
N SER A 100 -9.40 -16.86 8.71
CA SER A 100 -9.22 -18.18 9.33
C SER A 100 -8.38 -18.16 10.61
N GLY A 101 -7.71 -17.05 10.92
CA GLY A 101 -6.90 -16.90 12.14
C GLY A 101 -7.69 -16.79 13.44
N TYR A 102 -9.00 -16.56 13.36
CA TYR A 102 -9.87 -16.42 14.53
C TYR A 102 -10.49 -17.77 14.93
N LYS A 103 -10.42 -18.08 16.24
CA LYS A 103 -11.05 -19.28 16.82
C LYS A 103 -12.49 -19.03 17.27
N GLU A 104 -12.82 -17.77 17.54
CA GLU A 104 -14.10 -17.34 18.10
C GLU A 104 -15.07 -16.91 17.00
N PRO A 105 -16.39 -17.14 17.18
CA PRO A 105 -17.40 -16.65 16.26
C PRO A 105 -17.32 -15.14 16.02
N LEU A 106 -17.73 -14.70 14.83
CA LEU A 106 -17.74 -13.28 14.45
C LEU A 106 -18.51 -12.40 15.46
N GLU A 107 -19.64 -12.90 15.96
CA GLU A 107 -20.49 -12.14 16.89
C GLU A 107 -19.79 -11.82 18.21
N ASP A 108 -19.07 -12.79 18.78
CA ASP A 108 -18.32 -12.62 20.03
C ASP A 108 -17.17 -11.64 19.87
N ARG A 109 -16.48 -11.73 18.72
CA ARG A 109 -15.43 -10.79 18.34
C ARG A 109 -15.97 -9.37 18.17
N LEU A 110 -17.12 -9.21 17.52
CA LEU A 110 -17.78 -7.91 17.37
C LEU A 110 -18.18 -7.31 18.71
N ARG A 111 -18.79 -8.08 19.61
CA ARG A 111 -19.12 -7.57 20.96
C ARG A 111 -17.89 -7.11 21.71
N SER A 112 -16.82 -7.91 21.66
CA SER A 112 -15.56 -7.59 22.33
C SER A 112 -14.94 -6.32 21.77
N ALA A 113 -14.90 -6.17 20.45
CA ALA A 113 -14.43 -4.97 19.78
C ALA A 113 -15.27 -3.74 20.15
N LEU A 114 -16.60 -3.81 20.04
CA LEU A 114 -17.50 -2.70 20.38
C LEU A 114 -17.36 -2.25 21.84
N SER A 115 -17.23 -3.22 22.75
CA SER A 115 -17.02 -2.93 24.17
C SER A 115 -15.70 -2.18 24.39
N LEU A 116 -14.62 -2.64 23.75
CA LEU A 116 -13.32 -1.99 23.80
C LEU A 116 -13.35 -0.57 23.21
N PHE A 117 -13.94 -0.40 22.01
CA PHE A 117 -14.08 0.91 21.36
C PHE A 117 -14.86 1.90 22.21
N LYS A 118 -15.94 1.45 22.85
CA LYS A 118 -16.73 2.29 23.75
C LYS A 118 -15.95 2.65 25.01
N LYS A 119 -15.23 1.70 25.61
CA LYS A 119 -14.53 1.88 26.88
C LYS A 119 -13.28 2.75 26.74
N GLU A 120 -12.45 2.50 25.73
CA GLU A 120 -11.14 3.15 25.59
C GLU A 120 -11.21 4.43 24.75
N PHE A 121 -12.12 4.50 23.78
CA PHE A 121 -12.17 5.60 22.80
C PHE A 121 -13.51 6.36 22.80
N GLY A 122 -14.50 5.92 23.59
CA GLY A 122 -15.83 6.52 23.58
C GLY A 122 -16.60 6.33 22.27
N VAL A 123 -16.13 5.47 21.37
CA VAL A 123 -16.75 5.22 20.07
C VAL A 123 -17.96 4.31 20.26
N THR A 124 -19.14 4.77 19.84
CA THR A 124 -20.39 4.02 20.00
C THR A 124 -20.64 3.05 18.85
N LYS A 125 -21.60 2.13 19.06
CA LYS A 125 -22.02 1.16 18.04
C LYS A 125 -22.51 1.89 16.77
N GLU A 126 -23.27 2.96 16.95
CA GLU A 126 -23.88 3.74 15.86
C GLU A 126 -22.81 4.38 14.99
N MET A 127 -21.73 4.91 15.59
CA MET A 127 -20.60 5.48 14.86
C MET A 127 -19.88 4.44 13.99
N ILE A 128 -19.74 3.21 14.50
CA ILE A 128 -19.11 2.11 13.76
C ILE A 128 -20.01 1.64 12.61
N GLN A 129 -21.32 1.54 12.84
CA GLN A 129 -22.28 1.22 11.79
C GLN A 129 -22.31 2.28 10.69
N GLU A 130 -22.24 3.56 11.06
CA GLU A 130 -22.15 4.68 10.10
C GLU A 130 -20.85 4.62 9.27
N TYR A 131 -19.72 4.33 9.92
CA TYR A 131 -18.43 4.19 9.24
C TYR A 131 -18.40 3.02 8.25
N ILE A 132 -18.96 1.86 8.63
CA ILE A 132 -19.01 0.68 7.78
C ILE A 132 -20.10 0.81 6.70
N GLY A 133 -21.18 1.56 6.98
CA GLY A 133 -22.30 1.78 6.06
C GLY A 133 -23.33 0.65 6.04
N SER A 134 -23.35 -0.21 7.06
CA SER A 134 -24.31 -1.31 7.19
C SER A 134 -24.74 -1.54 8.64
N ASN A 135 -25.80 -2.33 8.84
CA ASN A 135 -26.23 -2.72 10.17
C ASN A 135 -25.31 -3.80 10.75
N LEU A 136 -25.14 -3.81 12.08
CA LEU A 136 -24.27 -4.78 12.75
C LEU A 136 -24.62 -6.23 12.39
N ASP A 137 -25.90 -6.53 12.22
CA ASP A 137 -26.40 -7.87 11.88
C ASP A 137 -26.01 -8.30 10.46
N ALA A 138 -25.63 -7.34 9.61
CA ALA A 138 -25.13 -7.56 8.25
C ALA A 138 -23.60 -7.51 8.16
N PHE A 139 -22.88 -7.38 9.29
CA PHE A 139 -21.43 -7.33 9.27
C PHE A 139 -20.84 -8.67 8.85
N THR A 140 -19.82 -8.59 8.02
CA THR A 140 -19.05 -9.74 7.55
C THR A 140 -17.70 -9.80 8.26
N GLU A 141 -16.98 -10.91 8.06
CA GLU A 141 -15.58 -11.04 8.48
C GLU A 141 -14.70 -9.90 7.91
N GLN A 142 -15.00 -9.44 6.69
CA GLN A 142 -14.28 -8.32 6.08
C GLN A 142 -14.56 -7.00 6.80
N ASP A 143 -15.78 -6.78 7.27
CA ASP A 143 -16.13 -5.57 8.01
C ASP A 143 -15.47 -5.57 9.40
N PHE A 144 -15.39 -6.73 10.05
CA PHE A 144 -14.62 -6.87 11.28
C PHE A 144 -13.13 -6.54 11.08
N LEU A 145 -12.52 -6.99 9.98
CA LEU A 145 -11.14 -6.64 9.65
C LEU A 145 -10.95 -5.14 9.36
N LYS A 146 -11.96 -4.45 8.81
CA LYS A 146 -11.92 -2.98 8.64
C LYS A 146 -11.93 -2.28 10.00
N ILE A 147 -12.75 -2.75 10.93
CA ILE A 147 -12.84 -2.20 12.30
C ILE A 147 -11.49 -2.30 13.02
N GLY A 148 -10.78 -3.42 12.88
CA GLY A 148 -9.45 -3.59 13.49
C GLY A 148 -8.34 -2.68 12.91
N ARG A 149 -8.60 -1.93 11.85
CA ARG A 149 -7.67 -0.95 11.26
C ARG A 149 -7.97 0.50 11.67
N ILE A 150 -9.05 0.73 12.41
CA ILE A 150 -9.42 2.02 12.99
C ILE A 150 -8.54 2.26 14.22
#